data_AF-S8DSS8-F1
#
_entry.id   AF-S8DSS8-F1
#
_cell.length_a   1.000
_cell.length_b   1.000
_cell.length_c   1.000
_cell.angle_alpha   90.00
_cell.angle_beta   90.00
_cell.angle_gamma   90.00
#
_symmetry.space_group_name_H-M   'P 1'
#
loop_
_entity.id
_entity.type
_entity.pdbx_description
1 polymer ?
#
loop_
_entity_poly.entity_id
_entity_poly.type
_entity_poly.pdbx_seq_one_letter_code
_entity_poly.pdbx_strand_id
1 'polypeptide(L)' 'ARLNVEQYEIYSDILQAVEEEQPLCAFVDGKAGRGKTFLVHAICNKLRSQGRIVLATATSGFAAQLYPGGRTTHSTFKV' A
#
# COMPACT_ATOMS: atom_id res chain seq x y z
N ALA A 1 6.06 -2.50 15.40
CA ALA A 1 7.16 -2.16 14.45
C ALA A 1 7.03 -0.70 14.06
N ARG A 2 8.15 0.00 13.81
CA ARG A 2 8.21 1.43 13.47
C ARG A 2 8.79 1.57 12.07
N LEU A 3 8.28 2.52 11.27
CA LEU A 3 8.86 2.86 9.97
C LEU A 3 10.26 3.45 10.18
N ASN A 4 11.22 3.04 9.35
CA ASN A 4 12.51 3.75 9.26
C ASN A 4 12.33 5.09 8.53
N VAL A 5 13.39 5.89 8.43
CA VAL A 5 13.34 7.24 7.83
C VAL A 5 12.84 7.19 6.38
N GLU A 6 13.45 6.38 5.52
CA GLU A 6 13.07 6.24 4.10
C GLU A 6 11.60 5.77 3.94
N GLN A 7 11.18 4.80 4.74
CA GLN A 7 9.79 4.31 4.73
C GLN A 7 8.81 5.38 5.21
N TYR A 8 9.21 6.19 6.20
CA TYR A 8 8.38 7.26 6.74
C TYR A 8 8.20 8.40 5.73
N GLU A 9 9.23 8.73 4.96
CA GLU A 9 9.16 9.69 3.86
C GLU A 9 8.13 9.23 2.81
N ILE A 10 8.29 8.00 2.29
CA ILE A 10 7.33 7.43 1.31
C ILE A 10 5.90 7.37 1.89
N TYR A 11 5.77 6.95 3.15
CA TYR A 11 4.48 6.91 3.85
C TYR A 11 3.84 8.29 3.91
N SER A 12 4.61 9.32 4.26
CA SER A 12 4.12 10.69 4.40
C SER A 12 3.71 11.28 3.05
N ASP A 13 4.52 11.10 2.01
CA ASP A 13 4.23 11.59 0.66
C ASP A 13 2.93 11.02 0.10
N ILE A 14 2.71 9.71 0.29
CA ILE A 14 1.47 9.05 -0.17
C ILE A 14 0.25 9.56 0.61
N LEU A 15 0.36 9.70 1.93
CA LEU A 15 -0.76 10.21 2.73
C LEU A 15 -1.08 11.67 2.42
N GLN A 16 -0.06 12.49 2.21
CA GLN A 16 -0.23 13.89 1.84
C GLN A 16 -0.95 14.00 0.50
N ALA A 17 -0.52 13.24 -0.52
CA ALA A 17 -1.20 13.25 -1.81
C ALA A 17 -2.67 12.84 -1.72
N VAL A 18 -3.00 11.86 -0.87
CA VAL A 18 -4.40 11.44 -0.63
C VAL A 18 -5.19 12.53 0.10
N GLU A 19 -4.59 13.21 1.06
CA GLU A 19 -5.25 14.28 1.82
C GLU A 19 -5.52 15.53 0.95
N GLU A 20 -4.57 15.87 0.08
CA GLU A 20 -4.68 16.98 -0.87
C GLU A 20 -5.47 16.63 -2.14
N GLU A 21 -6.02 15.41 -2.21
CA GLU A 21 -6.76 14.86 -3.35
C GLU A 21 -5.98 14.96 -4.68
N GLN A 22 -4.65 14.89 -4.60
CA GLN A 22 -3.76 14.93 -5.74
C GLN A 22 -3.59 13.54 -6.37
N PRO A 23 -3.63 13.41 -7.71
CA PRO A 23 -3.34 12.15 -8.36
C PRO A 23 -1.87 11.77 -8.14
N LEU A 24 -1.62 10.56 -7.65
CA LEU A 24 -0.28 10.03 -7.43
C LEU A 24 -0.13 8.65 -8.07
N CYS A 25 0.89 8.49 -8.91
CA CYS A 25 1.37 7.20 -9.38
C CYS A 25 2.82 7.04 -8.90
N ALA A 26 3.07 6.04 -8.05
CA ALA A 26 4.36 5.84 -7.41
C ALA A 26 4.83 4.39 -7.58
N PHE A 27 6.15 4.21 -7.66
CA PHE A 27 6.79 2.89 -7.66
C PHE A 27 7.75 2.81 -6.48
N VAL A 28 7.49 1.88 -5.56
CA VAL A 28 8.33 1.66 -4.39
C VAL A 28 9.24 0.46 -4.63
N ASP A 29 10.50 0.72 -4.95
CA ASP A 29 11.52 -0.31 -5.04
C ASP A 29 12.29 -0.46 -3.72
N GLY A 30 12.74 -1.68 -3.46
CA GLY A 30 13.58 -1.96 -2.31
C GLY A 30 14.08 -3.38 -2.37
N LYS A 31 15.27 -3.62 -1.84
CA LYS A 31 15.85 -4.97 -1.78
C LYS A 31 14.99 -5.92 -0.93
N ALA A 32 15.21 -7.23 -1.08
CA ALA A 32 14.60 -8.23 -0.20
C ALA A 32 14.90 -7.90 1.27
N GLY A 33 13.94 -8.12 2.17
CA GLY A 33 14.08 -7.84 3.60
C GLY A 33 13.95 -6.37 4.03
N ARG A 34 13.73 -5.41 3.11
CA ARG A 34 13.57 -3.98 3.45
C ARG A 34 12.17 -3.56 3.92
N GLY A 35 11.29 -4.52 4.24
CA GLY A 35 9.99 -4.21 4.83
C GLY A 35 8.97 -3.54 3.89
N LYS A 36 9.08 -3.72 2.56
CA LYS A 36 8.11 -3.17 1.59
C LYS A 36 6.66 -3.55 1.95
N THR A 37 6.44 -4.82 2.27
CA THR A 37 5.13 -5.32 2.72
C THR A 37 4.64 -4.59 3.97
N PHE A 38 5.53 -4.34 4.93
CA PHE A 38 5.20 -3.61 6.15
C PHE A 38 4.79 -2.17 5.85
N LEU A 39 5.53 -1.47 4.98
CA LEU A 39 5.20 -0.11 4.53
C LEU A 39 3.83 -0.05 3.85
N VAL A 40 3.59 -0.90 2.84
CA VAL A 40 2.30 -0.93 2.12
C VAL A 40 1.15 -1.25 3.09
N HIS A 41 1.34 -2.20 4.01
CA HIS A 41 0.35 -2.52 5.02
C HIS A 41 0.04 -1.35 5.96
N ALA A 42 1.06 -0.59 6.37
CA ALA A 42 0.89 0.60 7.21
C ALA A 42 0.07 1.69 6.49
N ILE A 43 0.33 1.93 5.20
CA ILE A 43 -0.43 2.87 4.38
C ILE A 43 -1.89 2.43 4.28
N CYS A 44 -2.14 1.18 3.89
CA CYS A 44 -3.49 0.65 3.76
C CYS A 44 -4.29 0.76 5.07
N ASN A 45 -3.67 0.42 6.20
CA ASN A 45 -4.35 0.47 7.50
C ASN A 45 -4.64 1.89 7.94
N LYS A 46 -3.71 2.84 7.72
CA LYS A 46 -3.96 4.25 8.04
C LYS A 46 -5.14 4.79 7.25
N LEU A 47 -5.14 4.61 5.93
CA LEU A 47 -6.22 5.10 5.07
C LEU A 47 -7.57 4.48 5.44
N ARG A 48 -7.61 3.17 5.70
CA ARG A 48 -8.84 2.50 6.15
C ARG A 48 -9.32 2.99 7.52
N SER A 49 -8.40 3.27 8.45
CA SER A 49 -8.76 3.85 9.76
C SER A 49 -9.39 5.24 9.65
N GLN A 50 -9.13 5.96 8.55
CA GLN A 50 -9.75 7.24 8.21
C GLN A 50 -11.05 7.08 7.41
N GLY A 51 -11.54 5.85 7.22
CA GLY A 51 -12.75 5.56 6.45
C GLY A 51 -12.56 5.62 4.93
N ARG A 52 -11.32 5.75 4.43
CA ARG A 52 -11.05 5.75 2.98
C ARG A 52 -11.14 4.33 2.41
N ILE A 53 -11.57 4.22 1.15
CA ILE A 53 -11.63 2.95 0.43
C ILE A 53 -10.24 2.64 -0.16
N VAL A 54 -9.69 1.47 0.16
CA VAL A 54 -8.38 1.02 -0.33
C VAL A 54 -8.52 -0.34 -1.03
N LEU A 55 -8.26 -0.36 -2.33
CA LEU A 55 -8.23 -1.56 -3.16
C LEU A 55 -6.81 -2.14 -3.23
N ALA A 56 -6.48 -3.02 -2.30
CA ALA A 56 -5.19 -3.72 -2.30
C ALA A 56 -5.23 -4.89 -3.29
N THR A 57 -4.40 -4.82 -4.34
CA THR A 57 -4.31 -5.87 -5.36
C THR A 57 -2.90 -6.40 -5.50
N ALA A 58 -2.78 -7.66 -5.92
CA ALA A 58 -1.50 -8.28 -6.24
C ALA A 58 -1.64 -9.22 -7.44
N THR A 59 -0.53 -9.50 -8.11
CA THR A 59 -0.51 -10.44 -9.25
C THR A 59 -0.68 -11.89 -8.80
N SER A 60 -0.11 -12.27 -7.65
CA SER A 60 -0.26 -13.62 -7.08
C SER A 60 -1.27 -13.66 -5.94
N GLY A 61 -1.96 -14.80 -5.79
CA GLY A 61 -2.91 -15.02 -4.69
C GLY A 61 -2.25 -14.94 -3.31
N PHE A 62 -1.04 -15.50 -3.17
CA PHE A 62 -0.30 -15.45 -1.91
C PHE A 62 0.07 -14.01 -1.51
N ALA A 63 0.51 -13.19 -2.47
CA ALA A 63 0.81 -11.78 -2.19
C ALA A 63 -0.47 -10.99 -1.82
N ALA A 64 -1.61 -11.30 -2.45
CA ALA A 64 -2.89 -10.68 -2.11
C ALA A 64 -3.32 -10.98 -0.66
N GLN A 65 -3.09 -12.21 -0.18
CA GLN A 65 -3.43 -12.63 1.18
C GLN A 65 -2.66 -11.88 2.28
N LEU A 66 -1.52 -11.26 1.95
CA LEU A 66 -0.75 -10.44 2.90
C LEU A 66 -1.47 -9.14 3.29
N TYR A 67 -2.51 -8.75 2.56
CA TYR A 67 -3.26 -7.52 2.79
C TYR A 67 -4.71 -7.83 3.17
N PRO A 68 -5.27 -7.21 4.22
CA PRO A 68 -6.67 -7.40 4.56
C PRO A 68 -7.58 -7.04 3.38
N GLY A 69 -8.48 -7.94 3.00
CA GLY A 69 -9.34 -7.78 1.83
C GLY A 69 -8.61 -7.75 0.48
N GLY A 70 -7.33 -8.13 0.44
CA GLY A 70 -6.53 -8.17 -0.77
C GLY A 70 -7.05 -9.20 -1.76
N ARG A 71 -7.02 -8.85 -3.04
CA ARG A 71 -7.49 -9.72 -4.13
C ARG A 71 -6.47 -9.73 -5.27
N THR A 72 -6.54 -10.74 -6.13
CA THR A 72 -5.70 -10.74 -7.32
C THR A 72 -6.13 -9.63 -8.28
N THR A 73 -5.19 -9.07 -9.04
CA THR A 73 -5.49 -8.08 -10.10
C THR A 73 -6.55 -8.61 -11.06
N HIS A 74 -6.40 -9.87 -11.52
CA HIS A 74 -7.38 -10.57 -12.34
C HIS A 74 -8.79 -10.57 -11.74
N SER A 75 -8.93 -10.99 -10.47
CA SER A 75 -10.26 -11.05 -9.83
C SER A 75 -10.85 -9.67 -9.49
N THR A 76 -10.01 -8.65 -9.29
CA THR A 76 -10.44 -7.30 -8.95
C THR A 76 -10.93 -6.55 -10.18
N PHE A 77 -10.19 -6.63 -11.28
CA PHE A 77 -10.45 -5.84 -12.49
C PHE A 77 -11.08 -6.66 -13.63
N LYS A 78 -11.31 -7.97 -13.44
CA LYS A 78 -11.87 -8.88 -14.45
C LYS A 78 -11.06 -8.86 -15.76
N VAL A 79 -9.73 -8.93 -15.60
CA VAL A 79 -8.74 -9.04 -16.67
C VAL A 79 -8.14 -10.43 -16.72
#